data_AF-A0A8S9UDS8-F1
#
_entry.id   AF-A0A8S9UDS8-F1
#
_cell.length_a   1.000
_cell.length_b   1.000
_cell.length_c   1.000
_cell.angle_alpha   90.00
_cell.angle_beta   90.00
_cell.angle_gamma   90.00
#
_symmetry.space_group_name_H-M   'P 1'
#
loop_
_entity.id
_entity.type
_entity.pdbx_description
1 polymer ?
#
loop_
_entity_poly.entity_id
_entity_poly.type
_entity_poly.pdbx_seq_one_letter_code
_entity_poly.pdbx_strand_id
1 'polypeptide(L)'
;MVEVEANGQCAFLALYASTVNHPAAKLKTTKAVVREATSLNDSFYALMMSNIRKDVALGLVDPIAEYAKLYPDHPAYTSTEAATAALYGHYNQARTRSTGVKVPASFWAGPHELRAMSQYLREPIVVFDTNASLDAHVQRYSYKTHRLADNTDHETGHVEPLPDRTAGDYLYACWSLHVLPIFLVLRHDQSHFYGVSNGELFLKWRAEGDESFAKDLPDSYRWKEDINSLTDTERSVDLTTINHLADVTEVNKLLIKRLEMRARLDFVHARQGLAILNADPLPSDLKDVLHIEEQHIHEAYGMDTYAASSQEDQSGGHQGSSLPQRYAKAASGDIIANTYFRFLRQSNSVAKEEVDGPLEDLIALSNQEAFIKWRDIFKEELSLPKMKRRKVTSADIQEWLLAHLEALRHFFAFIFFSEYEAKTRWSQDHLLQCRVMETYVEQVAALNRLANDDSIDDSTREFCTKWHAECTNQATKQSQRRQAANDPDKWGQLA
;
A
#
# COMPACT_ATOMS: atom_id res chain seq x y z
N MET A 1 5.11 -29.80 10.15
CA MET A 1 5.56 -28.38 10.14
C MET A 1 6.60 -28.21 9.05
N VAL A 2 6.61 -27.03 8.43
CA VAL A 2 7.56 -26.61 7.41
C VAL A 2 8.42 -25.50 8.01
N GLU A 3 9.72 -25.77 8.16
CA GLU A 3 10.71 -24.78 8.59
C GLU A 3 10.94 -23.75 7.48
N VAL A 4 11.03 -22.48 7.87
CA VAL A 4 11.27 -21.35 6.95
C VAL A 4 12.49 -20.55 7.42
N GLU A 5 12.91 -19.56 6.64
CA GLU A 5 14.10 -18.79 6.96
C GLU A 5 13.88 -17.87 8.17
N ALA A 6 14.82 -17.90 9.13
CA ALA A 6 14.83 -17.06 10.32
C ALA A 6 15.41 -15.66 10.06
N ASN A 7 14.93 -14.98 9.01
CA ASN A 7 15.33 -13.62 8.64
C ASN A 7 14.37 -12.55 9.17
N GLY A 8 13.40 -12.93 10.01
CA GLY A 8 12.37 -12.02 10.52
C GLY A 8 11.13 -11.88 9.62
N GLN A 9 11.13 -12.54 8.45
CA GLN A 9 9.98 -12.64 7.54
C GLN A 9 9.25 -13.99 7.67
N CYS A 10 9.51 -14.72 8.77
CA CYS A 10 9.07 -16.11 8.93
C CYS A 10 7.54 -16.27 8.87
N ALA A 11 6.75 -15.31 9.34
CA ALA A 11 5.28 -15.39 9.23
C ALA A 11 4.82 -15.42 7.76
N PHE A 12 5.36 -14.54 6.91
CA PHE A 12 5.02 -14.47 5.48
C PHE A 12 5.43 -15.74 4.74
N LEU A 13 6.64 -16.25 5.03
CA LEU A 13 7.16 -17.47 4.43
C LEU A 13 6.40 -18.72 4.92
N ALA A 14 6.04 -18.76 6.20
CA ALA A 14 5.24 -19.83 6.80
C ALA A 14 3.82 -19.86 6.21
N LEU A 15 3.21 -18.69 6.04
CA LEU A 15 1.92 -18.56 5.36
C LEU A 15 2.02 -19.07 3.93
N TYR A 16 2.98 -18.59 3.15
CA TYR A 16 3.22 -19.06 1.77
C TYR A 16 3.40 -20.59 1.73
N ALA A 17 4.23 -21.15 2.62
CA ALA A 17 4.43 -22.60 2.70
C ALA A 17 3.13 -23.37 2.98
N SER A 18 2.26 -22.81 3.80
CA SER A 18 0.99 -23.44 4.18
C SER A 18 -0.06 -23.33 3.08
N THR A 19 -0.17 -22.18 2.42
CA THR A 19 -1.12 -21.95 1.32
C THR A 19 -0.79 -22.79 0.08
N VAL A 20 0.49 -22.99 -0.23
CA VAL A 20 0.92 -23.87 -1.33
C VAL A 20 1.03 -25.34 -0.92
N ASN A 21 0.69 -25.68 0.33
CA ASN A 21 0.82 -27.03 0.90
C ASN A 21 2.22 -27.64 0.63
N HIS A 22 3.28 -26.89 0.94
CA HIS A 22 4.66 -27.22 0.57
C HIS A 22 5.06 -28.61 1.07
N PRO A 23 5.54 -29.53 0.21
CA PRO A 23 5.68 -30.94 0.57
C PRO A 23 6.92 -31.26 1.42
N ALA A 24 7.92 -30.39 1.42
CA ALA A 24 9.17 -30.64 2.14
C ALA A 24 9.14 -30.07 3.56
N ALA A 25 9.90 -30.69 4.46
CA ALA A 25 10.05 -30.22 5.85
C ALA A 25 10.68 -28.81 5.96
N LYS A 26 11.31 -28.31 4.89
CA LYS A 26 11.92 -26.99 4.84
C LYS A 26 11.59 -26.28 3.53
N LEU A 27 11.15 -25.04 3.61
CA LEU A 27 11.00 -24.15 2.45
C LEU A 27 12.36 -23.55 2.11
N LYS A 28 12.84 -23.81 0.89
CA LYS A 28 14.07 -23.17 0.40
C LYS A 28 13.73 -21.79 -0.15
N THR A 29 14.45 -20.77 0.29
CA THR A 29 14.33 -19.37 -0.16
C THR A 29 14.91 -19.17 -1.55
N THR A 30 14.31 -19.82 -2.55
CA THR A 30 14.69 -19.65 -3.96
C THR A 30 14.21 -18.30 -4.48
N LYS A 31 14.77 -17.83 -5.60
CA LYS A 31 14.35 -16.58 -6.24
C LYS A 31 12.84 -16.55 -6.56
N ALA A 32 12.26 -17.69 -6.94
CA ALA A 32 10.82 -17.80 -7.23
C ALA A 32 9.97 -17.63 -5.96
N VAL A 33 10.32 -18.36 -4.90
CA VAL A 33 9.66 -18.27 -3.59
C VAL A 33 9.72 -16.85 -3.03
N VAL A 34 10.90 -16.20 -3.07
CA VAL A 34 11.05 -14.82 -2.61
C VAL A 34 10.16 -13.88 -3.41
N ARG A 35 10.14 -14.01 -4.74
CA ARG A 35 9.33 -13.16 -5.61
C ARG A 35 7.83 -13.30 -5.29
N GLU A 36 7.34 -14.54 -5.17
CA GLU A 36 5.92 -14.80 -4.89
C GLU A 36 5.52 -14.36 -3.48
N ALA A 37 6.32 -14.70 -2.47
CA ALA A 37 6.07 -14.26 -1.10
C ALA A 37 6.16 -12.73 -0.95
N THR A 38 7.07 -12.07 -1.69
CA THR A 38 7.14 -10.59 -1.72
C THR A 38 5.92 -9.98 -2.39
N SER A 39 5.40 -10.59 -3.47
CA SER A 39 4.17 -10.13 -4.13
C SER A 39 2.95 -10.25 -3.22
N LEU A 40 2.85 -11.33 -2.43
CA LEU A 40 1.81 -11.48 -1.42
C LEU A 40 1.97 -10.43 -0.31
N ASN A 41 3.19 -10.23 0.17
CA ASN A 41 3.50 -9.23 1.19
C ASN A 41 3.08 -7.80 0.77
N ASP A 42 3.37 -7.42 -0.47
CA ASP A 42 2.91 -6.14 -1.02
C ASP A 42 1.38 -6.01 -0.96
N SER A 43 0.67 -7.08 -1.29
CA SER A 43 -0.79 -7.08 -1.30
C SER A 43 -1.39 -7.05 0.12
N PHE A 44 -0.78 -7.73 1.09
CA PHE A 44 -1.20 -7.66 2.49
C PHE A 44 -1.02 -6.27 3.09
N TYR A 45 0.14 -5.64 2.86
CA TYR A 45 0.36 -4.27 3.34
C TYR A 45 -0.48 -3.25 2.59
N ALA A 46 -0.75 -3.43 1.29
CA ALA A 46 -1.70 -2.59 0.57
C ALA A 46 -3.10 -2.64 1.21
N LEU A 47 -3.56 -3.84 1.61
CA LEU A 47 -4.83 -3.98 2.33
C LEU A 47 -4.81 -3.26 3.68
N MET A 48 -3.74 -3.45 4.48
CA MET A 48 -3.58 -2.76 5.76
C MET A 48 -3.60 -1.24 5.58
N MET A 49 -2.89 -0.73 4.57
CA MET A 49 -2.82 0.69 4.24
C MET A 49 -4.20 1.23 3.83
N SER A 50 -4.96 0.50 3.01
CA SER A 50 -6.32 0.90 2.62
C SER A 50 -7.29 0.93 3.81
N ASN A 51 -7.05 0.09 4.82
CA ASN A 51 -7.93 -0.03 5.98
C ASN A 51 -7.54 0.92 7.12
N ILE A 52 -6.31 1.45 7.16
CA ILE A 52 -5.70 2.00 8.39
C ILE A 52 -6.54 3.10 9.04
N ARG A 53 -7.06 4.04 8.24
CA ARG A 53 -7.83 5.17 8.76
C ARG A 53 -9.13 4.71 9.43
N LYS A 54 -9.82 3.75 8.81
CA LYS A 54 -11.07 3.17 9.33
C LYS A 54 -10.80 2.26 10.53
N ASP A 55 -9.70 1.50 10.50
CA ASP A 55 -9.27 0.65 11.61
C ASP A 55 -8.89 1.47 12.85
N VAL A 56 -8.22 2.61 12.68
CA VAL A 56 -7.93 3.57 13.74
C VAL A 56 -9.22 4.19 14.28
N ALA A 57 -10.15 4.61 13.39
CA ALA A 57 -11.45 5.15 13.80
C ALA A 57 -12.30 4.16 14.60
N LEU A 58 -12.17 2.85 14.33
CA LEU A 58 -12.83 1.78 15.07
C LEU A 58 -12.09 1.37 16.36
N GLY A 59 -10.93 1.95 16.64
CA GLY A 59 -10.08 1.56 17.78
C GLY A 59 -9.48 0.15 17.65
N LEU A 60 -9.44 -0.39 16.43
CA LEU A 60 -8.83 -1.70 16.15
C LEU A 60 -7.31 -1.62 16.01
N VAL A 61 -6.80 -0.43 15.70
CA VAL A 61 -5.37 -0.09 15.69
C VAL A 61 -5.18 1.13 16.56
N ASP A 62 -4.31 1.04 17.55
CA ASP A 62 -3.74 2.20 18.22
C ASP A 62 -2.44 2.58 17.49
N PRO A 63 -2.46 3.64 16.66
CA PRO A 63 -1.30 3.96 15.83
C PRO A 63 -0.12 4.45 16.67
N ILE A 64 -0.36 5.02 17.85
CA ILE A 64 0.70 5.50 18.75
C ILE A 64 1.42 4.29 19.37
N ALA A 65 0.65 3.35 19.91
CA ALA A 65 1.21 2.14 20.51
C ALA A 65 1.93 1.26 19.47
N GLU A 66 1.33 1.07 18.30
CA GLU A 66 1.94 0.25 17.25
C GLU A 66 3.21 0.89 16.68
N TYR A 67 3.24 2.21 16.47
CA TYR A 67 4.46 2.87 16.02
C TYR A 67 5.57 2.79 17.07
N ALA A 68 5.25 3.00 18.35
CA ALA A 68 6.23 2.91 19.45
C ALA A 68 6.84 1.50 19.55
N LYS A 69 6.06 0.46 19.26
CA LYS A 69 6.56 -0.92 19.18
C LYS A 69 7.53 -1.14 18.01
N LEU A 70 7.23 -0.57 16.84
CA LEU A 70 8.10 -0.66 15.64
C LEU A 70 9.42 0.10 15.84
N TYR A 71 9.36 1.28 16.47
CA TYR A 71 10.48 2.19 16.67
C TYR A 71 10.61 2.63 18.15
N PRO A 72 11.10 1.76 19.05
CA PRO A 72 11.14 2.04 20.50
C PRO A 72 12.01 3.24 20.90
N ASP A 73 13.05 3.55 20.11
CA ASP A 73 13.96 4.67 20.36
C ASP A 73 13.39 6.00 19.85
N HIS A 74 12.28 5.97 19.12
CA HIS A 74 11.63 7.15 18.58
C HIS A 74 10.73 7.79 19.65
N PRO A 75 10.74 9.13 19.82
CA PRO A 75 9.80 9.80 20.70
C PRO A 75 8.35 9.41 20.39
N ALA A 76 7.56 9.13 21.42
CA ALA A 76 6.16 8.80 21.22
C ALA A 76 5.42 10.00 20.58
N TYR A 77 4.59 9.70 19.58
CA TYR A 77 3.69 10.70 19.01
C TYR A 77 2.66 11.13 20.06
N THR A 78 2.31 12.41 20.03
CA THR A 78 1.28 13.00 20.89
C THR A 78 -0.09 13.07 20.20
N SER A 79 -0.14 12.88 18.88
CA SER A 79 -1.39 12.86 18.11
C SER A 79 -1.57 11.54 17.35
N THR A 80 -2.82 11.09 17.30
CA THR A 80 -3.23 9.88 16.59
C THR A 80 -3.02 10.03 15.08
N GLU A 81 -3.25 11.22 14.53
CA GLU A 81 -3.11 11.53 13.11
C GLU A 81 -1.64 11.44 12.66
N ALA A 82 -0.72 12.02 13.44
CA ALA A 82 0.72 11.96 13.13
C ALA A 82 1.24 10.51 13.21
N ALA A 83 0.84 9.77 14.25
CA ALA A 83 1.19 8.37 14.39
C ALA A 83 0.62 7.52 13.24
N THR A 84 -0.60 7.82 12.78
CA THR A 84 -1.22 7.13 11.65
C THR A 84 -0.47 7.39 10.34
N ALA A 85 -0.09 8.64 10.06
CA ALA A 85 0.72 8.99 8.90
C ALA A 85 2.10 8.31 8.93
N ALA A 86 2.75 8.28 10.10
CA ALA A 86 4.03 7.62 10.25
C ALA A 86 3.93 6.09 10.08
N LEU A 87 2.87 5.48 10.60
CA LEU A 87 2.58 4.06 10.44
C LEU A 87 2.27 3.71 8.98
N TYR A 88 1.51 4.55 8.28
CA TYR A 88 1.26 4.44 6.84
C TYR A 88 2.58 4.46 6.04
N GLY A 89 3.46 5.41 6.36
CA GLY A 89 4.81 5.49 5.77
C GLY A 89 5.65 4.23 6.03
N HIS A 90 5.57 3.66 7.23
CA HIS A 90 6.21 2.37 7.56
C HIS A 90 5.67 1.24 6.69
N TYR A 91 4.34 1.08 6.60
CA TYR A 91 3.72 0.04 5.78
C TYR A 91 4.06 0.17 4.29
N ASN A 92 4.14 1.39 3.76
CA ASN A 92 4.58 1.62 2.38
C ASN A 92 6.03 1.14 2.13
N GLN A 93 6.92 1.30 3.12
CA GLN A 93 8.27 0.73 3.05
C GLN A 93 8.27 -0.78 3.24
N ALA A 94 7.43 -1.31 4.12
CA ALA A 94 7.35 -2.73 4.40
C ALA A 94 6.82 -3.54 3.21
N ARG A 95 5.85 -2.99 2.46
CA ARG A 95 5.25 -3.64 1.28
C ARG A 95 6.25 -3.86 0.14
N THR A 96 7.19 -2.93 -0.03
CA THR A 96 8.22 -3.00 -1.09
C THR A 96 9.44 -3.83 -0.67
N ARG A 97 9.50 -4.26 0.59
CA ARG A 97 10.62 -5.02 1.14
C ARG A 97 10.55 -6.48 0.70
N SER A 98 11.64 -6.96 0.13
CA SER A 98 11.80 -8.38 -0.22
C SER A 98 11.77 -9.27 1.02
N THR A 99 11.03 -10.38 0.93
CA THR A 99 10.97 -11.42 1.98
C THR A 99 12.28 -12.19 2.15
N GLY A 100 13.24 -12.02 1.23
CA GLY A 100 14.60 -12.56 1.35
C GLY A 100 15.55 -11.69 2.19
N VAL A 101 15.12 -10.51 2.63
CA VAL A 101 15.95 -9.57 3.40
C VAL A 101 15.69 -9.72 4.89
N LYS A 102 16.77 -9.71 5.68
CA LYS A 102 16.68 -9.74 7.14
C LYS A 102 16.10 -8.44 7.70
N VAL A 103 15.16 -8.56 8.63
CA VAL A 103 14.55 -7.41 9.32
C VAL A 103 14.77 -7.44 10.84
N PRO A 104 14.77 -6.27 11.52
CA PRO A 104 14.80 -6.19 12.97
C PRO A 104 13.60 -6.88 13.62
N ALA A 105 13.76 -7.31 14.88
CA ALA A 105 12.71 -7.99 15.64
C ALA A 105 11.46 -7.12 15.85
N SER A 106 11.63 -5.80 15.96
CA SER A 106 10.50 -4.88 16.08
C SER A 106 9.60 -4.89 14.84
N PHE A 107 10.11 -5.29 13.67
CA PHE A 107 9.36 -5.33 12.40
C PHE A 107 8.82 -6.73 12.07
N TRP A 108 8.88 -7.67 13.02
CA TRP A 108 8.29 -8.99 12.80
C TRP A 108 6.78 -8.88 12.74
N ALA A 109 6.18 -9.64 11.82
CA ALA A 109 4.74 -9.71 11.66
C ALA A 109 4.07 -10.15 12.98
N GLY A 110 2.99 -9.46 13.32
CA GLY A 110 2.18 -9.72 14.49
C GLY A 110 0.69 -9.85 14.14
N PRO A 111 -0.19 -9.56 15.11
CA PRO A 111 -1.62 -9.73 14.92
C PRO A 111 -2.23 -8.90 13.79
N HIS A 112 -1.70 -7.70 13.51
CA HIS A 112 -2.22 -6.83 12.46
C HIS A 112 -1.91 -7.34 11.05
N GLU A 113 -0.73 -7.90 10.84
CA GLU A 113 -0.37 -8.55 9.58
C GLU A 113 -1.19 -9.84 9.39
N LEU A 114 -1.32 -10.68 10.44
CA LEU A 114 -2.05 -11.95 10.36
C LEU A 114 -3.55 -11.77 10.09
N ARG A 115 -4.20 -10.78 10.69
CA ARG A 115 -5.61 -10.50 10.42
C ARG A 115 -5.83 -9.97 9.00
N ALA A 116 -4.89 -9.18 8.47
CA ALA A 116 -4.92 -8.73 7.08
C ALA A 116 -4.65 -9.87 6.09
N MET A 117 -3.75 -10.79 6.41
CA MET A 117 -3.53 -12.02 5.63
C MET A 117 -4.80 -12.86 5.52
N SER A 118 -5.52 -13.04 6.63
CA SER A 118 -6.79 -13.77 6.64
C SER A 118 -7.85 -13.09 5.76
N GLN A 119 -7.99 -11.76 5.88
CA GLN A 119 -8.89 -10.99 5.03
C GLN A 119 -8.51 -11.11 3.54
N TYR A 120 -7.23 -10.99 3.22
CA TYR A 120 -6.76 -11.07 1.83
C TYR A 120 -7.01 -12.43 1.20
N LEU A 121 -6.70 -13.50 1.93
CA LEU A 121 -6.87 -14.88 1.45
C LEU A 121 -8.33 -15.34 1.44
N ARG A 122 -9.25 -14.55 2.01
CA ARG A 122 -10.66 -14.92 2.21
C ARG A 122 -10.86 -16.20 3.02
N GLU A 123 -9.87 -16.56 3.84
CA GLU A 123 -9.86 -17.78 4.65
C GLU A 123 -9.37 -17.49 6.09
N PRO A 124 -9.89 -18.21 7.10
CA PRO A 124 -9.41 -18.08 8.47
C PRO A 124 -8.00 -18.67 8.60
N ILE A 125 -7.17 -18.02 9.40
CA ILE A 125 -5.84 -18.52 9.79
C ILE A 125 -5.90 -18.95 11.24
N VAL A 126 -5.51 -20.19 11.53
CA VAL A 126 -5.42 -20.74 12.88
C VAL A 126 -3.95 -20.84 13.27
N VAL A 127 -3.56 -20.09 14.29
CA VAL A 127 -2.20 -20.08 14.82
C VAL A 127 -2.15 -20.90 16.11
N PHE A 128 -1.34 -21.94 16.11
CA PHE A 128 -0.95 -22.65 17.33
C PHE A 128 0.23 -21.94 17.95
N ASP A 129 -0.05 -21.24 19.03
CA ASP A 129 0.93 -20.50 19.79
C ASP A 129 1.52 -21.37 20.90
N THR A 130 2.77 -21.80 20.72
CA THR A 130 3.39 -22.84 21.55
C THR A 130 4.47 -22.29 22.46
N ASN A 131 4.39 -22.67 23.73
CA ASN A 131 5.40 -22.32 24.73
C ASN A 131 6.60 -23.31 24.69
N ALA A 132 7.60 -23.07 25.54
CA ALA A 132 8.79 -23.92 25.65
C ALA A 132 8.47 -25.37 26.08
N SER A 133 7.38 -25.58 26.83
CA SER A 133 6.88 -26.88 27.28
C SER A 133 6.00 -27.59 26.25
N LEU A 134 5.81 -27.01 25.06
CA LEU A 134 4.93 -27.51 23.98
C LEU A 134 3.44 -27.39 24.25
N ASP A 135 3.02 -26.66 25.29
CA ASP A 135 1.61 -26.32 25.46
C ASP A 135 1.23 -25.30 24.39
N ALA A 136 0.13 -25.57 23.69
CA ALA A 136 -0.34 -24.76 22.59
C ALA A 136 -1.61 -24.02 22.96
N HIS A 137 -1.62 -22.70 22.78
CA HIS A 137 -2.83 -21.88 22.78
C HIS A 137 -3.22 -21.57 21.35
N VAL A 138 -4.52 -21.56 21.06
CA VAL A 138 -5.00 -21.38 19.68
C VAL A 138 -5.52 -19.97 19.50
N GLN A 139 -5.09 -19.31 18.43
CA GLN A 139 -5.64 -18.02 18.00
C GLN A 139 -6.23 -18.18 16.60
N ARG A 140 -7.45 -17.70 16.40
CA ARG A 140 -8.08 -17.65 15.09
C ARG A 140 -8.11 -16.22 14.58
N TYR A 141 -7.51 -16.02 13.42
CA TYR A 141 -7.59 -14.80 12.64
C TYR A 141 -8.66 -14.96 11.58
N SER A 142 -9.51 -13.95 11.47
CA SER A 142 -10.64 -13.92 10.56
C SER A 142 -10.96 -12.46 10.18
N TYR A 143 -12.06 -12.20 9.49
CA TYR A 143 -12.49 -10.86 9.11
C TYR A 143 -14.00 -10.75 9.23
N LYS A 144 -14.48 -9.53 9.46
CA LYS A 144 -15.90 -9.24 9.58
C LYS A 144 -16.19 -7.79 9.21
N THR A 145 -17.46 -7.51 8.95
CA THR A 145 -17.94 -6.15 8.70
C THR A 145 -18.24 -5.43 10.01
N HIS A 146 -17.74 -4.21 10.12
CA HIS A 146 -18.01 -3.26 11.18
C HIS A 146 -18.82 -2.11 10.62
N ARG A 147 -19.77 -1.59 11.40
CA ARG A 147 -20.50 -0.36 11.06
C ARG A 147 -19.73 0.83 11.60
N LEU A 148 -19.33 1.75 10.72
CA LEU A 148 -18.69 3.01 11.08
C LEU A 148 -19.71 4.04 11.58
N ALA A 149 -19.20 5.12 12.21
CA ALA A 149 -20.04 6.20 12.75
C ALA A 149 -20.82 6.97 11.67
N ASP A 150 -20.32 6.99 10.44
CA ASP A 150 -20.99 7.56 9.26
C ASP A 150 -22.03 6.61 8.63
N ASN A 151 -22.36 5.51 9.32
CA ASN A 151 -23.23 4.43 8.86
C ASN A 151 -22.73 3.64 7.64
N THR A 152 -21.48 3.81 7.23
CA THR A 152 -20.87 2.96 6.19
C THR A 152 -20.37 1.65 6.78
N ASP A 153 -20.30 0.61 5.95
CA ASP A 153 -19.74 -0.69 6.33
C ASP A 153 -18.23 -0.73 6.01
N HIS A 154 -17.46 -1.27 6.95
CA HIS A 154 -16.02 -1.48 6.82
C HIS A 154 -15.67 -2.91 7.18
N GLU A 155 -15.19 -3.68 6.22
CA GLU A 155 -14.71 -5.03 6.46
C GLU A 155 -13.22 -5.01 6.80
N THR A 156 -12.86 -5.61 7.92
CA THR A 156 -11.46 -5.69 8.36
C THR A 156 -11.19 -6.96 9.16
N GLY A 157 -9.92 -7.32 9.22
CA GLY A 157 -9.45 -8.46 9.98
C GLY A 157 -9.60 -8.28 11.49
N HIS A 158 -9.82 -9.38 12.20
CA HIS A 158 -9.78 -9.45 13.66
C HIS A 158 -9.11 -10.75 14.12
N VAL A 159 -8.76 -10.81 15.41
CA VAL A 159 -8.18 -11.97 16.07
C VAL A 159 -9.04 -12.36 17.26
N GLU A 160 -9.20 -13.66 17.47
CA GLU A 160 -9.88 -14.24 18.62
C GLU A 160 -9.00 -15.33 19.24
N PRO A 161 -8.50 -15.14 20.49
CA PRO A 161 -7.90 -16.22 21.23
C PRO A 161 -8.98 -17.23 21.64
N LEU A 162 -8.76 -18.51 21.33
CA LEU A 162 -9.71 -19.57 21.58
C LEU A 162 -9.32 -20.36 22.84
N PRO A 163 -10.24 -20.53 23.81
CA PRO A 163 -10.08 -21.52 24.86
C PRO A 163 -9.94 -22.93 24.26
N ASP A 164 -9.17 -23.81 24.91
CA ASP A 164 -8.85 -25.16 24.41
C ASP A 164 -10.09 -25.95 23.97
N ARG A 165 -11.18 -25.84 24.74
CA ARG A 165 -12.46 -26.48 24.39
C ARG A 165 -13.04 -25.93 23.09
N THR A 166 -13.14 -24.61 22.95
CA THR A 166 -13.65 -23.95 21.74
C THR A 166 -12.76 -24.23 20.54
N ALA A 167 -11.44 -24.28 20.74
CA ALA A 167 -10.50 -24.67 19.69
C ALA A 167 -10.72 -26.12 19.26
N GLY A 168 -10.89 -27.05 20.21
CA GLY A 168 -11.21 -28.45 19.95
C GLY A 168 -12.52 -28.61 19.18
N ASP A 169 -13.59 -27.92 19.62
CA ASP A 169 -14.91 -27.96 18.99
C ASP A 169 -14.85 -27.40 17.55
N TYR A 170 -14.13 -26.29 17.34
CA TYR A 170 -13.94 -25.71 16.00
C TYR A 170 -13.15 -26.64 15.07
N LEU A 171 -12.03 -27.20 15.54
CA LEU A 171 -11.22 -28.13 14.74
C LEU A 171 -11.97 -29.43 14.45
N TYR A 172 -12.78 -29.92 15.39
CA TYR A 172 -13.65 -31.07 15.18
C TYR A 172 -14.72 -30.79 14.12
N ALA A 173 -15.33 -29.60 14.14
CA ALA A 173 -16.29 -29.20 13.13
C ALA A 173 -15.65 -29.08 11.73
N CYS A 174 -14.46 -28.48 11.65
CA CYS A 174 -13.64 -28.47 10.42
C CYS A 174 -13.38 -29.90 9.93
N TRP A 175 -12.90 -30.78 10.81
CA TRP A 175 -12.60 -32.17 10.50
C TRP A 175 -13.82 -32.93 9.99
N SER A 176 -14.97 -32.76 10.64
CA SER A 176 -16.22 -33.47 10.31
C SER A 176 -16.79 -33.12 8.93
N LEU A 177 -16.42 -31.94 8.40
CA LEU A 177 -16.75 -31.48 7.06
C LEU A 177 -15.55 -31.45 6.11
N HIS A 178 -14.43 -32.09 6.47
CA HIS A 178 -13.21 -32.12 5.67
C HIS A 178 -12.71 -30.73 5.24
N VAL A 179 -12.79 -29.75 6.13
CA VAL A 179 -12.28 -28.39 5.94
C VAL A 179 -10.91 -28.27 6.60
N LEU A 180 -9.92 -27.74 5.88
CA LEU A 180 -8.59 -27.46 6.41
C LEU A 180 -8.36 -25.94 6.41
N PRO A 181 -8.51 -25.28 7.56
CA PRO A 181 -8.01 -23.92 7.73
C PRO A 181 -6.51 -23.83 7.45
N ILE A 182 -6.04 -22.63 7.17
CA ILE A 182 -4.60 -22.37 7.09
C ILE A 182 -4.03 -22.43 8.50
N PHE A 183 -3.11 -23.36 8.74
CA PHE A 183 -2.46 -23.52 10.04
C PHE A 183 -1.06 -22.92 10.04
N LEU A 184 -0.74 -22.18 11.09
CA LEU A 184 0.62 -21.74 11.40
C LEU A 184 0.98 -22.18 12.82
N VAL A 185 2.27 -22.39 13.08
CA VAL A 185 2.76 -22.66 14.44
C VAL A 185 3.74 -21.56 14.82
N LEU A 186 3.47 -20.85 15.91
CA LEU A 186 4.39 -19.91 16.51
C LEU A 186 5.12 -20.60 17.67
N ARG A 187 6.45 -20.66 17.59
CA ARG A 187 7.34 -21.10 18.66
C ARG A 187 7.83 -19.88 19.44
N HIS A 188 7.30 -19.62 20.64
CA HIS A 188 7.73 -18.45 21.42
C HIS A 188 9.20 -18.50 21.83
N ASP A 189 9.67 -19.67 22.25
CA ASP A 189 11.06 -19.91 22.67
C ASP A 189 12.09 -19.66 21.56
N GLN A 190 11.66 -19.76 20.31
CA GLN A 190 12.48 -19.51 19.12
C GLN A 190 12.13 -18.19 18.44
N SER A 191 11.04 -17.57 18.89
CA SER A 191 10.38 -16.44 18.24
C SER A 191 10.28 -16.62 16.72
N HIS A 192 9.75 -17.78 16.30
CA HIS A 192 9.75 -18.22 14.91
C HIS A 192 8.43 -18.87 14.51
N PHE A 193 7.94 -18.50 13.31
CA PHE A 193 6.77 -19.12 12.69
C PHE A 193 7.18 -20.31 11.81
N TYR A 194 6.37 -21.36 11.86
CA TYR A 194 6.44 -22.52 10.99
C TYR A 194 5.16 -22.63 10.16
N GLY A 195 5.32 -23.02 8.90
CA GLY A 195 4.18 -23.40 8.07
C GLY A 195 3.67 -24.79 8.43
N VAL A 196 2.45 -25.12 7.99
CA VAL A 196 1.89 -26.46 8.11
C VAL A 196 1.51 -26.96 6.73
N SER A 197 2.04 -28.13 6.39
CA SER A 197 1.67 -28.87 5.20
C SER A 197 0.88 -30.09 5.65
N ASN A 198 -0.28 -30.30 5.02
CA ASN A 198 -1.16 -31.44 5.25
C ASN A 198 -0.96 -32.53 4.19
N GLY A 199 -0.05 -32.32 3.23
CA GLY A 199 0.33 -33.31 2.22
C GLY A 199 -0.86 -33.78 1.37
N GLU A 200 -0.97 -35.09 1.19
CA GLU A 200 -2.05 -35.71 0.40
C GLU A 200 -3.45 -35.43 0.98
N LEU A 201 -3.58 -35.24 2.30
CA LEU A 201 -4.87 -34.96 2.94
C LEU A 201 -5.49 -33.66 2.41
N PHE A 202 -4.68 -32.61 2.24
CA PHE A 202 -5.14 -31.35 1.65
C PHE A 202 -5.61 -31.53 0.22
N LEU A 203 -4.85 -32.24 -0.61
CA LEU A 203 -5.21 -32.48 -2.01
C LEU A 203 -6.53 -33.26 -2.11
N LYS A 204 -6.67 -34.30 -1.28
CA LYS A 204 -7.89 -35.08 -1.19
C LYS A 204 -9.08 -34.20 -0.78
N TRP A 205 -8.99 -33.53 0.36
CA TRP A 205 -10.13 -32.76 0.87
C TRP A 205 -10.46 -31.53 0.01
N ARG A 206 -9.50 -30.98 -0.74
CA ARG A 206 -9.75 -29.91 -1.71
C ARG A 206 -10.48 -30.42 -2.95
N ALA A 207 -10.22 -31.66 -3.38
CA ALA A 207 -10.88 -32.29 -4.51
C ALA A 207 -12.32 -32.74 -4.22
N GLU A 208 -12.66 -32.97 -2.96
CA GLU A 208 -14.02 -33.33 -2.55
C GLU A 208 -15.02 -32.20 -2.86
N GLY A 209 -16.03 -32.53 -3.67
CA GLY A 209 -17.05 -31.59 -4.15
C GLY A 209 -16.59 -30.63 -5.27
N ASP A 210 -15.33 -30.70 -5.69
CA ASP A 210 -14.75 -29.88 -6.76
C ASP A 210 -14.23 -30.78 -7.89
N GLU A 211 -15.11 -31.10 -8.85
CA GLU A 211 -14.75 -31.95 -9.99
C GLU A 211 -13.65 -31.34 -10.88
N SER A 212 -13.60 -30.00 -10.98
CA SER A 212 -12.56 -29.31 -11.76
C SER A 212 -11.19 -29.56 -11.15
N PHE A 213 -11.02 -29.27 -9.86
CA PHE A 213 -9.76 -29.49 -9.16
C PHE A 213 -9.38 -30.97 -9.13
N ALA A 214 -10.35 -31.87 -8.89
CA ALA A 214 -10.10 -33.30 -8.91
C ALA A 214 -9.53 -33.79 -10.24
N LYS A 215 -10.01 -33.27 -11.38
CA LYS A 215 -9.55 -33.65 -12.73
C LYS A 215 -8.08 -33.30 -12.96
N ASP A 216 -7.63 -32.17 -12.44
CA ASP A 216 -6.26 -31.65 -12.61
C ASP A 216 -5.21 -32.41 -11.79
N LEU A 217 -5.62 -33.23 -10.81
CA LEU A 217 -4.70 -34.01 -9.99
C LEU A 217 -4.15 -35.23 -10.74
N PRO A 218 -2.93 -35.69 -10.43
CA PRO A 218 -2.39 -36.94 -11.01
C PRO A 218 -3.26 -38.17 -10.73
N ASP A 219 -3.40 -39.07 -11.71
CA ASP A 219 -4.14 -40.34 -11.58
C ASP A 219 -3.46 -41.35 -10.63
N SER A 220 -2.26 -41.04 -10.13
CA SER A 220 -1.57 -41.87 -9.14
C SER A 220 -2.29 -41.94 -7.79
N TYR A 221 -3.21 -41.00 -7.51
CA TYR A 221 -3.98 -40.98 -6.27
C TYR A 221 -5.14 -41.98 -6.33
N ARG A 222 -5.05 -43.04 -5.52
CA ARG A 222 -6.04 -44.15 -5.52
C ARG A 222 -7.48 -43.71 -5.22
N TRP A 223 -7.65 -42.62 -4.47
CA TRP A 223 -8.97 -42.11 -4.12
C TRP A 223 -9.62 -41.27 -5.24
N LYS A 224 -8.87 -40.86 -6.26
CA LYS A 224 -9.34 -39.93 -7.30
C LYS A 224 -10.56 -40.47 -8.06
N GLU A 225 -10.60 -41.77 -8.34
CA GLU A 225 -11.68 -42.40 -9.10
C GLU A 225 -13.03 -42.34 -8.37
N ASP A 226 -13.01 -42.44 -7.03
CA ASP A 226 -14.22 -42.59 -6.22
C ASP A 226 -14.62 -41.33 -5.43
N ILE A 227 -13.73 -40.34 -5.33
CA ILE A 227 -13.84 -39.21 -4.38
C ILE A 227 -15.15 -38.43 -4.47
N ASN A 228 -15.65 -38.21 -5.69
CA ASN A 228 -16.89 -37.48 -5.97
C ASN A 228 -17.98 -38.40 -6.56
N SER A 229 -17.84 -39.72 -6.37
CA SER A 229 -18.84 -40.68 -6.84
C SER A 229 -20.10 -40.61 -5.97
N LEU A 230 -21.21 -40.27 -6.63
CA LEU A 230 -22.54 -40.14 -6.02
C LEU A 230 -23.43 -41.30 -6.48
N THR A 231 -24.07 -41.95 -5.53
CA THR A 231 -25.20 -42.85 -5.78
C THR A 231 -26.39 -42.10 -6.36
N ASP A 232 -27.33 -42.81 -6.99
CA ASP A 232 -28.54 -42.20 -7.57
C ASP A 232 -29.38 -41.46 -6.52
N THR A 233 -29.37 -41.94 -5.27
CA THR A 233 -30.02 -41.27 -4.15
C THR A 233 -29.30 -39.97 -3.79
N GLU A 234 -27.99 -40.00 -3.55
CA GLU A 234 -27.21 -38.79 -3.21
C GLU A 234 -27.29 -37.71 -4.30
N ARG A 235 -27.41 -38.12 -5.56
CA ARG A 235 -27.55 -37.24 -6.72
C ARG A 235 -28.93 -36.58 -6.80
N SER A 236 -29.99 -37.32 -6.47
CA SER A 236 -31.39 -36.87 -6.59
C SER A 236 -31.89 -36.08 -5.38
N VAL A 237 -31.21 -36.19 -4.23
CA VAL A 237 -31.56 -35.41 -3.04
C VAL A 237 -31.39 -33.91 -3.30
N ASP A 238 -32.43 -33.14 -3.03
CA ASP A 238 -32.36 -31.67 -3.02
C ASP A 238 -31.69 -31.21 -1.73
N LEU A 239 -30.51 -30.58 -1.85
CA LEU A 239 -29.77 -30.07 -0.70
C LEU A 239 -30.60 -29.07 0.11
N THR A 240 -31.48 -28.27 -0.50
CA THR A 240 -32.27 -27.26 0.24
C THR A 240 -33.23 -27.86 1.27
N THR A 241 -33.57 -29.15 1.13
CA THR A 241 -34.49 -29.87 2.02
C THR A 241 -33.79 -30.52 3.22
N ILE A 242 -32.45 -30.50 3.25
CA ILE A 242 -31.65 -31.13 4.29
C ILE A 242 -31.33 -30.11 5.37
N ASN A 243 -31.36 -30.52 6.63
CA ASN A 243 -30.83 -29.71 7.71
C ASN A 243 -29.29 -29.71 7.68
N HIS A 244 -28.70 -28.70 7.03
CA HIS A 244 -27.23 -28.56 6.93
C HIS A 244 -26.56 -28.28 8.27
N LEU A 245 -27.29 -27.79 9.26
CA LEU A 245 -26.78 -27.51 10.60
C LEU A 245 -26.67 -28.77 11.46
N ALA A 246 -27.27 -29.89 11.04
CA ALA A 246 -27.13 -31.16 11.72
C ALA A 246 -25.73 -31.77 11.47
N ASP A 247 -24.92 -31.88 12.52
CA ASP A 247 -23.64 -32.58 12.47
C ASP A 247 -23.85 -34.10 12.58
N VAL A 248 -24.34 -34.69 11.49
CA VAL A 248 -24.60 -36.13 11.38
C VAL A 248 -23.87 -36.72 10.18
N THR A 249 -23.35 -37.93 10.32
CA THR A 249 -22.47 -38.58 9.34
C THR A 249 -23.04 -38.59 7.93
N GLU A 250 -24.33 -38.88 7.76
CA GLU A 250 -24.94 -38.98 6.43
C GLU A 250 -25.10 -37.62 5.73
N VAL A 251 -25.40 -36.56 6.50
CA VAL A 251 -25.42 -35.19 5.97
C VAL A 251 -24.01 -34.76 5.61
N ASN A 252 -23.03 -35.01 6.50
CA ASN A 252 -21.65 -34.62 6.25
C ASN A 252 -21.06 -35.30 5.01
N LYS A 253 -21.25 -36.61 4.84
CA LYS A 253 -20.82 -37.34 3.63
C LYS A 253 -21.39 -36.73 2.36
N LEU A 254 -22.67 -36.38 2.38
CA LEU A 254 -23.33 -35.78 1.22
C LEU A 254 -22.77 -34.38 0.92
N LEU A 255 -22.59 -33.54 1.95
CA LEU A 255 -22.00 -32.20 1.79
C LEU A 255 -20.55 -32.29 1.27
N ILE A 256 -19.75 -33.21 1.80
CA ILE A 256 -18.36 -33.46 1.38
C ILE A 256 -18.28 -33.78 -0.12
N LYS A 257 -19.13 -34.67 -0.63
CA LYS A 257 -19.09 -35.06 -2.04
C LYS A 257 -19.67 -34.02 -3.00
N ARG A 258 -20.49 -33.08 -2.53
CA ARG A 258 -21.28 -32.17 -3.38
C ARG A 258 -20.87 -30.71 -3.30
N LEU A 259 -20.08 -30.33 -2.31
CA LEU A 259 -19.68 -28.95 -2.08
C LEU A 259 -18.17 -28.84 -1.95
N GLU A 260 -17.60 -27.84 -2.61
CA GLU A 260 -16.19 -27.50 -2.44
C GLU A 260 -15.86 -27.12 -0.99
N MET A 261 -14.58 -27.22 -0.62
CA MET A 261 -14.11 -26.97 0.74
C MET A 261 -14.51 -25.58 1.27
N ARG A 262 -14.53 -24.55 0.42
CA ARG A 262 -14.88 -23.18 0.84
C ARG A 262 -16.34 -23.07 1.24
N ALA A 263 -17.26 -23.66 0.48
CA ALA A 263 -18.68 -23.73 0.85
C ALA A 263 -18.89 -24.56 2.12
N ARG A 264 -18.11 -25.62 2.32
CA ARG A 264 -18.14 -26.42 3.56
C ARG A 264 -17.68 -25.63 4.79
N LEU A 265 -16.72 -24.72 4.63
CA LEU A 265 -16.30 -23.82 5.70
C LEU A 265 -17.44 -22.90 6.18
N ASP A 266 -18.34 -22.46 5.30
CA ASP A 266 -19.49 -21.65 5.71
C ASP A 266 -20.45 -22.43 6.61
N PHE A 267 -20.61 -23.73 6.37
CA PHE A 267 -21.37 -24.61 7.25
C PHE A 267 -20.67 -24.87 8.58
N VAL A 268 -19.33 -24.99 8.58
CA VAL A 268 -18.56 -25.03 9.83
C VAL A 268 -18.85 -23.77 10.65
N HIS A 269 -18.77 -22.59 10.03
CA HIS A 269 -19.05 -21.32 10.70
C HIS A 269 -20.49 -21.26 11.22
N ALA A 270 -21.47 -21.59 10.39
CA ALA A 270 -22.88 -21.58 10.79
C ALA A 270 -23.17 -22.54 11.96
N ARG A 271 -22.61 -23.76 11.93
CA ARG A 271 -22.77 -24.75 13.03
C ARG A 271 -22.13 -24.29 14.34
N GLN A 272 -21.07 -23.49 14.25
CA GLN A 272 -20.36 -22.94 15.41
C GLN A 272 -20.91 -21.57 15.84
N GLY A 273 -21.99 -21.07 15.21
CA GLY A 273 -22.57 -19.76 15.52
C GLY A 273 -21.68 -18.57 15.12
N LEU A 274 -20.79 -18.78 14.16
CA LEU A 274 -19.85 -17.78 13.66
C LEU A 274 -20.42 -17.09 12.43
N ALA A 275 -19.96 -15.85 12.18
CA ALA A 275 -20.29 -15.15 10.95
C ALA A 275 -19.74 -15.91 9.74
N ILE A 276 -20.57 -16.07 8.72
CA ILE A 276 -20.15 -16.56 7.40
C ILE A 276 -19.25 -15.49 6.78
N LEU A 277 -18.07 -15.89 6.32
CA LEU A 277 -17.09 -14.96 5.79
C LEU A 277 -17.37 -14.66 4.31
N ASN A 278 -17.23 -13.41 3.89
CA ASN A 278 -17.39 -13.02 2.50
C ASN A 278 -16.33 -13.71 1.62
N ALA A 279 -16.74 -14.53 0.65
CA ALA A 279 -15.84 -15.23 -0.25
C ALA A 279 -15.43 -14.40 -1.48
N ASP A 280 -16.05 -13.24 -1.71
CA ASP A 280 -15.81 -12.42 -2.89
C ASP A 280 -14.35 -11.94 -2.94
N PRO A 281 -13.65 -12.05 -4.08
CA PRO A 281 -12.31 -11.51 -4.23
C PRO A 281 -12.24 -10.04 -3.79
N LEU A 282 -11.11 -9.65 -3.21
CA LEU A 282 -10.87 -8.23 -2.94
C LEU A 282 -10.83 -7.44 -4.27
N PRO A 283 -11.21 -6.16 -4.25
CA PRO A 283 -11.14 -5.30 -5.42
C PRO A 283 -9.71 -5.28 -6.01
N SER A 284 -9.62 -5.43 -7.33
CA SER A 284 -8.32 -5.48 -8.05
C SER A 284 -7.56 -4.15 -8.02
N ASP A 285 -8.25 -3.06 -7.74
CA ASP A 285 -7.81 -1.67 -7.67
C ASP A 285 -7.38 -1.24 -6.25
N LEU A 286 -7.20 -2.19 -5.32
CA LEU A 286 -6.76 -1.92 -3.94
C LEU A 286 -5.54 -0.97 -3.87
N LYS A 287 -4.65 -1.08 -4.84
CA LYS A 287 -3.44 -0.25 -4.96
C LYS A 287 -3.72 1.17 -5.47
N ASP A 288 -4.75 1.33 -6.29
CA ASP A 288 -5.14 2.61 -6.88
C ASP A 288 -5.78 3.50 -5.80
N VAL A 289 -6.48 2.88 -4.83
CA VAL A 289 -7.07 3.56 -3.67
C VAL A 289 -6.02 4.04 -2.66
N LEU A 290 -4.79 3.54 -2.71
CA LEU A 290 -3.73 3.94 -1.76
C LEU A 290 -3.37 5.42 -1.87
N HIS A 291 -3.41 6.00 -3.07
CA HIS A 291 -3.13 7.43 -3.22
C HIS A 291 -4.20 8.28 -2.53
N ILE A 292 -5.47 7.87 -2.65
CA ILE A 292 -6.61 8.55 -2.03
C ILE A 292 -6.51 8.45 -0.50
N GLU A 293 -6.21 7.27 0.05
CA GLU A 293 -6.05 7.11 1.50
C GLU A 293 -4.82 7.87 2.03
N GLU A 294 -3.71 7.91 1.29
CA GLU A 294 -2.55 8.74 1.63
C GLU A 294 -2.92 10.23 1.69
N GLN A 295 -3.71 10.72 0.73
CA GLN A 295 -4.20 12.09 0.73
C GLN A 295 -5.06 12.39 1.96
N HIS A 296 -6.05 11.55 2.27
CA HIS A 296 -6.91 11.74 3.44
C HIS A 296 -6.11 11.76 4.76
N ILE A 297 -5.07 10.93 4.87
CA ILE A 297 -4.21 10.89 6.05
C ILE A 297 -3.37 12.17 6.17
N HIS A 298 -2.84 12.68 5.05
CA HIS A 298 -2.09 13.94 5.04
C HIS A 298 -2.97 15.16 5.35
N GLU A 299 -4.20 15.18 4.85
CA GLU A 299 -5.19 16.23 5.17
C GLU A 299 -5.55 16.21 6.66
N ALA A 300 -5.79 15.03 7.25
CA ALA A 300 -6.05 14.89 8.68
C ALA A 300 -4.86 15.34 9.55
N TYR A 301 -3.63 15.21 9.03
CA TYR A 301 -2.40 15.69 9.65
C TYR A 301 -2.18 17.22 9.48
N GLY A 302 -3.06 17.92 8.77
CA GLY A 302 -3.00 19.37 8.58
C GLY A 302 -2.09 19.84 7.45
N MET A 303 -1.78 18.96 6.47
CA MET A 303 -1.24 19.40 5.18
C MET A 303 -2.40 19.84 4.28
N ASP A 304 -2.37 21.09 3.82
CA ASP A 304 -3.43 21.65 2.97
C ASP A 304 -3.59 20.83 1.68
N THR A 305 -4.84 20.76 1.19
CA THR A 305 -5.22 20.07 -0.04
C THR A 305 -4.33 20.47 -1.22
N TYR A 306 -3.86 21.72 -1.31
CA TYR A 306 -2.92 22.17 -2.36
C TYR A 306 -1.55 21.48 -2.31
N ALA A 307 -1.08 21.05 -1.13
CA ALA A 307 0.14 20.25 -0.95
C ALA A 307 -0.11 18.74 -1.09
N ALA A 308 -1.35 18.28 -0.89
CA ALA A 308 -1.73 16.86 -0.95
C ALA A 308 -2.27 16.41 -2.33
N SER A 309 -2.83 17.33 -3.13
CA SER A 309 -3.54 17.06 -4.39
C SER A 309 -2.88 17.65 -5.63
N SER A 310 -1.55 17.81 -5.65
CA SER A 310 -0.84 18.25 -6.86
C SER A 310 -0.74 17.18 -7.95
N GLN A 311 -1.80 16.37 -8.20
CA GLN A 311 -2.03 15.60 -9.43
C GLN A 311 -3.52 15.19 -9.55
N GLU A 312 -4.32 16.01 -10.21
CA GLU A 312 -5.35 15.51 -11.13
C GLU A 312 -5.25 16.31 -12.43
N ASP A 313 -4.64 15.70 -13.45
CA ASP A 313 -4.65 16.21 -14.82
C ASP A 313 -6.07 16.07 -15.39
N GLN A 314 -6.88 17.12 -15.23
CA GLN A 314 -7.93 17.44 -16.19
C GLN A 314 -7.46 18.56 -17.11
N SER A 315 -6.54 18.24 -18.00
CA SER A 315 -6.41 18.97 -19.26
C SER A 315 -5.85 18.06 -20.33
N GLY A 316 -6.74 17.61 -21.21
CA GLY A 316 -6.34 17.03 -22.48
C GLY A 316 -5.49 18.03 -23.27
N GLY A 317 -4.38 17.52 -23.80
CA GLY A 317 -3.65 18.15 -24.88
C GLY A 317 -2.55 19.12 -24.45
N HIS A 318 -1.41 18.59 -24.01
CA HIS A 318 -0.10 18.95 -24.58
C HIS A 318 0.88 17.82 -24.26
N GLN A 319 1.67 17.41 -25.25
CA GLN A 319 2.77 16.44 -25.09
C GLN A 319 3.85 17.05 -24.18
N GLY A 320 3.71 16.87 -22.87
CA GLY A 320 4.74 17.11 -21.86
C GLY A 320 4.99 15.80 -21.13
N SER A 321 6.26 15.46 -20.90
CA SER A 321 6.68 14.31 -20.09
C SER A 321 5.85 14.21 -18.81
N SER A 322 5.27 13.02 -18.55
CA SER A 322 4.52 12.73 -17.34
C SER A 322 5.34 13.14 -16.10
N LEU A 323 4.74 13.90 -15.18
CA LEU A 323 5.41 14.30 -13.94
C LEU A 323 5.96 13.06 -13.22
N PRO A 324 7.23 13.07 -12.80
CA PRO A 324 7.87 11.86 -12.33
C PRO A 324 7.43 11.54 -10.90
N GLN A 325 7.47 10.26 -10.55
CA GLN A 325 7.32 9.84 -9.16
C GLN A 325 8.50 10.33 -8.33
N ARG A 326 8.21 10.95 -7.16
CA ARG A 326 9.22 11.47 -6.24
C ARG A 326 10.20 10.38 -5.83
N TYR A 327 11.49 10.70 -5.80
CA TYR A 327 12.54 9.72 -5.55
C TYR A 327 12.50 9.17 -4.12
N ALA A 328 12.59 7.84 -4.00
CA ALA A 328 12.48 7.11 -2.75
C ALA A 328 13.59 7.45 -1.74
N LYS A 329 13.17 7.52 -0.48
CA LYS A 329 13.88 8.05 0.69
C LYS A 329 14.93 7.08 1.24
N ALA A 330 16.14 7.56 1.51
CA ALA A 330 17.15 6.80 2.27
C ALA A 330 17.00 6.98 3.80
N ALA A 331 16.37 8.06 4.27
CA ALA A 331 16.35 8.40 5.70
C ALA A 331 14.98 8.94 6.16
N SER A 332 14.14 8.11 6.80
CA SER A 332 12.83 8.47 7.35
C SER A 332 12.74 8.38 8.87
N GLY A 333 12.30 9.46 9.52
CA GLY A 333 11.92 9.55 10.93
C GLY A 333 11.54 11.00 11.30
N ASP A 334 10.83 11.22 12.42
CA ASP A 334 10.37 12.57 12.80
C ASP A 334 11.49 13.52 13.14
N ILE A 335 12.64 13.00 13.58
CA ILE A 335 13.81 13.85 13.84
C ILE A 335 14.20 14.59 12.55
N ILE A 336 14.18 13.90 11.41
CA ILE A 336 14.47 14.51 10.10
C ILE A 336 13.32 15.44 9.67
N ALA A 337 12.06 15.10 9.90
CA ALA A 337 10.92 15.95 9.54
C ALA A 337 10.88 17.24 10.40
N ASN A 338 11.07 17.14 11.70
CA ASN A 338 11.11 18.27 12.63
C ASN A 338 12.32 19.16 12.35
N THR A 339 13.51 18.59 12.11
CA THR A 339 14.70 19.34 11.72
C THR A 339 14.51 19.99 10.33
N TYR A 340 13.87 19.29 9.38
CA TYR A 340 13.49 19.85 8.08
C TYR A 340 12.58 21.08 8.22
N PHE A 341 11.47 20.98 8.95
CA PHE A 341 10.58 22.11 9.17
C PHE A 341 11.23 23.24 9.97
N ARG A 342 12.11 22.91 10.92
CA ARG A 342 12.90 23.90 11.66
C ARG A 342 13.82 24.68 10.71
N PHE A 343 14.51 24.00 9.80
CA PHE A 343 15.32 24.64 8.77
C PHE A 343 14.49 25.50 7.84
N LEU A 344 13.29 25.08 7.44
CA LEU A 344 12.40 25.90 6.61
C LEU A 344 11.91 27.16 7.33
N ARG A 345 11.78 27.14 8.66
CA ARG A 345 11.31 28.28 9.47
C ARG A 345 12.42 29.25 9.90
N GLN A 346 13.66 28.79 10.06
CA GLN A 346 14.78 29.66 10.45
C GLN A 346 15.15 30.65 9.33
N SER A 347 15.49 31.89 9.64
CA SER A 347 16.07 32.78 8.62
C SER A 347 17.50 32.31 8.28
N ASN A 348 17.93 32.50 7.03
CA ASN A 348 19.30 32.14 6.59
C ASN A 348 20.42 32.89 7.35
N SER A 349 20.06 33.80 8.26
CA SER A 349 20.95 34.65 9.06
C SER A 349 21.16 34.17 10.51
N VAL A 350 20.46 33.13 10.98
CA VAL A 350 20.60 32.62 12.35
C VAL A 350 21.76 31.63 12.43
N ALA A 351 22.62 31.78 13.45
CA ALA A 351 23.70 30.84 13.73
C ALA A 351 23.11 29.46 14.05
N LYS A 352 23.54 28.45 13.30
CA LYS A 352 23.02 27.09 13.34
C LYS A 352 23.34 26.41 14.67
N GLU A 353 22.40 25.65 15.21
CA GLU A 353 22.64 24.79 16.38
C GLU A 353 23.59 23.65 15.99
N GLU A 354 24.62 23.40 16.80
CA GLU A 354 25.69 22.41 16.51
C GLU A 354 25.14 20.97 16.39
N VAL A 355 23.96 20.71 16.97
CA VAL A 355 23.26 19.42 16.97
C VAL A 355 22.60 19.08 15.63
N ASP A 356 22.30 20.09 14.79
CA ASP A 356 21.52 19.94 13.56
C ASP A 356 22.39 19.67 12.31
N GLY A 357 23.71 19.83 12.40
CA GLY A 357 24.65 19.70 11.27
C GLY A 357 24.62 18.35 10.55
N PRO A 358 24.71 17.20 11.26
CA PRO A 358 24.68 15.88 10.61
C PRO A 358 23.36 15.58 9.88
N LEU A 359 22.24 16.14 10.36
CA LEU A 359 20.92 15.96 9.75
C LEU A 359 20.77 16.85 8.50
N GLU A 360 21.33 18.06 8.53
CA GLU A 360 21.41 18.94 7.36
C GLU A 360 22.24 18.31 6.24
N ASP A 361 23.40 17.75 6.58
CA ASP A 361 24.27 17.04 5.64
C ASP A 361 23.54 15.85 5.00
N LEU A 362 22.73 15.13 5.79
CA LEU A 362 21.93 14.02 5.30
C LEU A 362 20.81 14.47 4.35
N ILE A 363 20.13 15.58 4.65
CA ILE A 363 19.11 16.19 3.78
C ILE A 363 19.76 16.65 2.45
N ALA A 364 20.89 17.35 2.53
CA ALA A 364 21.62 17.82 1.37
C ALA A 364 22.16 16.66 0.51
N LEU A 365 22.67 15.61 1.14
CA LEU A 365 23.14 14.40 0.45
C LEU A 365 21.98 13.68 -0.25
N SER A 366 20.82 13.60 0.40
CA SER A 366 19.62 12.97 -0.18
C SER A 366 19.15 13.69 -1.46
N ASN A 367 19.08 15.02 -1.43
CA ASN A 367 18.76 15.80 -2.63
C ASN A 367 19.84 15.66 -3.71
N GLN A 368 21.10 15.60 -3.32
CA GLN A 368 22.22 15.43 -4.23
C GLN A 368 22.18 14.07 -4.95
N GLU A 369 21.84 12.99 -4.23
CA GLU A 369 21.63 11.67 -4.81
C GLU A 369 20.42 11.64 -5.74
N ALA A 370 19.30 12.26 -5.32
CA ALA A 370 18.11 12.40 -6.14
C ALA A 370 18.42 13.16 -7.44
N PHE A 371 19.18 14.26 -7.37
CA PHE A 371 19.59 15.01 -8.55
C PHE A 371 20.44 14.17 -9.53
N ILE A 372 21.43 13.42 -9.03
CA ILE A 372 22.26 12.56 -9.87
C ILE A 372 21.40 11.54 -10.61
N LYS A 373 20.45 10.93 -9.89
CA LYS A 373 19.57 9.91 -10.45
C LYS A 373 18.55 10.49 -11.43
N TRP A 374 17.94 11.61 -11.09
CA TRP A 374 17.07 12.37 -11.99
C TRP A 374 17.79 12.66 -13.30
N ARG A 375 19.00 13.20 -13.23
CA ARG A 375 19.82 13.46 -14.40
C ARG A 375 20.04 12.19 -15.22
N ASP A 376 20.44 11.09 -14.58
CA ASP A 376 20.80 9.87 -15.30
C ASP A 376 19.61 9.22 -16.00
N ILE A 377 18.42 9.32 -15.41
CA ILE A 377 17.16 8.81 -15.97
C ILE A 377 16.68 9.71 -17.10
N PHE A 378 16.61 11.03 -16.88
CA PHE A 378 15.87 11.96 -17.74
C PHE A 378 16.76 12.80 -18.67
N LYS A 379 18.08 12.54 -18.74
CA LYS A 379 19.02 13.31 -19.59
C LYS A 379 18.64 13.37 -21.07
N GLU A 380 18.12 12.28 -21.63
CA GLU A 380 17.77 12.20 -23.06
C GLU A 380 16.39 12.80 -23.30
N GLU A 381 15.43 12.48 -22.42
CA GLU A 381 14.05 12.96 -22.49
C GLU A 381 13.94 14.48 -22.32
N LEU A 382 14.61 15.05 -21.31
CA LEU A 382 14.58 16.48 -21.01
C LEU A 382 15.70 17.26 -21.71
N SER A 383 16.50 16.62 -22.58
CA SER A 383 17.61 17.26 -23.29
C SER A 383 18.59 18.00 -22.38
N LEU A 384 18.99 17.36 -21.26
CA LEU A 384 19.83 17.99 -20.24
C LEU A 384 21.24 18.34 -20.78
N PRO A 385 21.85 19.45 -20.34
CA PRO A 385 23.17 19.86 -20.79
C PRO A 385 24.25 18.87 -20.34
N LYS A 386 25.27 18.63 -21.18
CA LYS A 386 26.39 17.74 -20.86
C LYS A 386 27.27 18.32 -19.76
N MET A 387 27.26 17.70 -18.59
CA MET A 387 28.06 18.11 -17.43
C MET A 387 29.43 17.42 -17.46
N LYS A 388 30.53 18.20 -17.53
CA LYS A 388 31.92 17.67 -17.64
C LYS A 388 32.64 17.47 -16.30
N ARG A 389 32.01 17.84 -15.17
CA ARG A 389 32.65 17.84 -13.84
C ARG A 389 32.48 16.49 -13.12
N ARG A 390 33.47 16.14 -12.28
CA ARG A 390 33.49 14.88 -11.48
C ARG A 390 32.52 14.90 -10.30
N LYS A 391 32.17 16.08 -9.78
CA LYS A 391 31.08 16.34 -8.83
C LYS A 391 30.16 17.38 -9.47
N VAL A 392 28.92 17.00 -9.74
CA VAL A 392 27.90 17.84 -10.38
C VAL A 392 26.76 18.02 -9.39
N THR A 393 26.31 19.25 -9.19
CA THR A 393 25.19 19.62 -8.32
C THR A 393 24.08 20.28 -9.14
N SER A 394 22.88 20.38 -8.56
CA SER A 394 21.75 21.12 -9.15
C SER A 394 22.13 22.56 -9.49
N ALA A 395 22.98 23.19 -8.68
CA ALA A 395 23.49 24.55 -8.89
C ALA A 395 24.22 24.73 -10.23
N ASP A 396 24.85 23.68 -10.77
CA ASP A 396 25.58 23.75 -12.04
C ASP A 396 24.65 23.92 -13.26
N ILE A 397 23.33 23.70 -13.11
CA ILE A 397 22.36 23.79 -14.19
C ILE A 397 21.18 24.72 -13.90
N GLN A 398 21.21 25.50 -12.83
CA GLN A 398 20.10 26.39 -12.45
C GLN A 398 19.68 27.34 -13.58
N GLU A 399 20.64 28.00 -14.23
CA GLU A 399 20.38 28.90 -15.36
C GLU A 399 19.69 28.18 -16.53
N TRP A 400 20.10 26.94 -16.79
CA TRP A 400 19.46 26.14 -17.83
C TRP A 400 18.05 25.72 -17.43
N LEU A 401 17.84 25.29 -16.17
CA LEU A 401 16.52 24.95 -15.65
C LEU A 401 15.57 26.16 -15.67
N LEU A 402 16.07 27.35 -15.36
CA LEU A 402 15.33 28.60 -15.46
C LEU A 402 14.93 28.95 -16.91
N ALA A 403 15.63 28.42 -17.91
CA ALA A 403 15.21 28.55 -19.30
C ALA A 403 14.23 27.46 -19.75
N HIS A 404 14.09 26.36 -18.98
CA HIS A 404 13.30 25.17 -19.32
C HIS A 404 12.35 24.82 -18.15
N LEU A 405 11.25 25.56 -18.05
CA LEU A 405 10.31 25.46 -16.91
C LEU A 405 9.76 24.05 -16.70
N GLU A 406 9.49 23.30 -17.77
CA GLU A 406 9.03 21.92 -17.67
C GLU A 406 10.05 21.02 -16.98
N ALA A 407 11.33 21.13 -17.37
CA ALA A 407 12.42 20.40 -16.73
C ALA A 407 12.63 20.84 -15.27
N LEU A 408 12.41 22.13 -14.97
CA LEU A 408 12.45 22.67 -13.61
C LEU A 408 11.34 22.09 -12.72
N ARG A 409 10.09 22.11 -13.20
CA ARG A 409 8.93 21.50 -12.51
C ARG A 409 9.15 20.00 -12.31
N HIS A 410 9.62 19.32 -13.35
CA HIS A 410 9.94 17.89 -13.30
C HIS A 410 11.07 17.60 -12.30
N PHE A 411 12.10 18.45 -12.21
CA PHE A 411 13.17 18.31 -11.22
C PHE A 411 12.64 18.47 -9.80
N PHE A 412 11.87 19.54 -9.53
CA PHE A 412 11.30 19.79 -8.20
C PHE A 412 10.26 18.75 -7.77
N ALA A 413 9.53 18.17 -8.72
CA ALA A 413 8.64 17.03 -8.46
C ALA A 413 9.42 15.75 -8.12
N PHE A 414 10.60 15.57 -8.72
CA PHE A 414 11.43 14.37 -8.50
C PHE A 414 12.17 14.38 -7.17
N ILE A 415 12.69 15.53 -6.72
CA ILE A 415 13.51 15.60 -5.50
C ILE A 415 12.66 15.55 -4.23
N PHE A 416 13.25 15.01 -3.15
CA PHE A 416 12.51 14.75 -1.92
C PHE A 416 12.35 15.99 -1.04
N PHE A 417 13.41 16.76 -0.81
CA PHE A 417 13.38 17.96 0.03
C PHE A 417 13.36 19.21 -0.85
N SER A 418 12.27 19.39 -1.61
CA SER A 418 12.08 20.45 -2.61
C SER A 418 12.19 21.84 -2.00
N GLU A 419 11.56 22.06 -0.84
CA GLU A 419 11.53 23.37 -0.19
C GLU A 419 12.91 23.73 0.38
N TYR A 420 13.65 22.75 0.90
CA TYR A 420 15.03 22.97 1.35
C TYR A 420 15.98 23.22 0.19
N GLU A 421 15.82 22.52 -0.94
CA GLU A 421 16.58 22.80 -2.16
C GLU A 421 16.38 24.26 -2.58
N ALA A 422 15.11 24.67 -2.71
CA ALA A 422 14.73 26.04 -3.08
C ALA A 422 15.29 27.07 -2.08
N LYS A 423 15.27 26.78 -0.78
CA LYS A 423 15.73 27.70 0.25
C LYS A 423 17.25 27.86 0.32
N THR A 424 18.00 26.78 0.14
CA THR A 424 19.45 26.74 0.42
C THR A 424 20.32 26.86 -0.82
N ARG A 425 19.82 26.40 -1.98
CA ARG A 425 20.60 26.37 -3.22
C ARG A 425 20.19 27.42 -4.23
N TRP A 426 18.98 27.98 -4.13
CA TRP A 426 18.48 28.98 -5.07
C TRP A 426 18.55 30.38 -4.48
N SER A 427 18.99 31.35 -5.29
CA SER A 427 18.97 32.76 -4.89
C SER A 427 17.55 33.30 -4.94
N GLN A 428 17.30 34.39 -4.19
CA GLN A 428 16.01 35.08 -4.24
C GLN A 428 15.68 35.56 -5.66
N ASP A 429 16.69 35.98 -6.43
CA ASP A 429 16.52 36.40 -7.82
C ASP A 429 16.07 35.23 -8.71
N HIS A 430 16.65 34.04 -8.54
CA HIS A 430 16.19 32.86 -9.28
C HIS A 430 14.74 32.51 -8.94
N LEU A 431 14.34 32.58 -7.66
CA LEU A 431 12.97 32.30 -7.24
C LEU A 431 11.97 33.34 -7.78
N LEU A 432 12.36 34.61 -7.83
CA LEU A 432 11.55 35.66 -8.47
C LEU A 432 11.41 35.42 -9.97
N GLN A 433 12.47 34.97 -10.64
CA GLN A 433 12.41 34.60 -12.05
C GLN A 433 11.49 33.40 -12.29
N CYS A 434 11.57 32.35 -11.46
CA CYS A 434 10.62 31.23 -11.48
C CYS A 434 9.18 31.71 -11.35
N ARG A 435 8.90 32.56 -10.35
CA ARG A 435 7.56 33.11 -10.11
C ARG A 435 7.01 33.82 -11.35
N VAL A 436 7.81 34.66 -12.01
CA VAL A 436 7.39 35.36 -13.23
C VAL A 436 7.04 34.38 -14.36
N MET A 437 7.76 33.26 -14.46
CA MET A 437 7.49 32.24 -15.48
C MET A 437 6.24 31.43 -15.17
N GLU A 438 6.10 30.98 -13.93
CA GLU A 438 4.92 30.26 -13.43
C GLU A 438 3.65 31.10 -13.61
N THR A 439 3.70 32.37 -13.20
CA THR A 439 2.57 33.31 -13.34
C THR A 439 2.16 33.46 -14.82
N TYR A 440 3.14 33.58 -15.73
CA TYR A 440 2.85 33.67 -17.15
C TYR A 440 2.18 32.41 -17.70
N VAL A 441 2.63 31.22 -17.31
CA VAL A 441 2.01 29.96 -17.75
C VAL A 441 0.57 29.85 -17.25
N GLU A 442 0.32 30.16 -15.98
CA GLU A 442 -1.02 30.16 -15.40
C GLU A 442 -1.95 31.18 -16.08
N GLN A 443 -1.46 32.39 -16.34
CA GLN A 443 -2.22 33.42 -17.05
C GLN A 443 -2.61 32.98 -18.46
N VAL A 444 -1.66 32.41 -19.21
CA VAL A 444 -1.93 31.89 -20.56
C VAL A 444 -2.91 30.71 -20.53
N ALA A 445 -2.74 29.78 -19.57
CA ALA A 445 -3.64 28.65 -19.41
C ALA A 445 -5.06 29.09 -19.01
N ALA A 446 -5.19 30.08 -18.13
CA ALA A 446 -6.47 30.67 -17.76
C ALA A 446 -7.16 31.34 -18.97
N LEU A 447 -6.42 32.11 -19.78
CA LEU A 447 -6.96 32.69 -21.01
C LEU A 447 -7.44 31.62 -22.00
N ASN A 448 -6.69 30.52 -22.13
CA ASN A 448 -7.10 29.41 -22.98
C ASN A 448 -8.36 28.70 -22.44
N ARG A 449 -8.49 28.54 -21.12
CA ARG A 449 -9.72 27.99 -20.52
C ARG A 449 -10.92 28.87 -20.79
N LEU A 450 -10.81 30.18 -20.51
CA LEU A 450 -11.90 31.14 -20.74
C LEU A 450 -12.28 31.26 -22.22
N ALA A 451 -11.30 31.18 -23.13
CA ALA A 451 -11.55 31.21 -24.56
C ALA A 451 -12.35 30.00 -25.07
N ASN A 452 -12.26 28.85 -24.39
CA ASN A 452 -12.89 27.58 -24.77
C ASN A 452 -14.07 27.17 -23.86
N ASP A 453 -14.50 28.05 -22.95
CA ASP A 453 -15.61 27.77 -22.03
C ASP A 453 -16.95 28.21 -22.63
N ASP A 454 -17.74 27.25 -23.10
CA ASP A 454 -19.04 27.48 -23.74
C ASP A 454 -20.08 28.16 -22.83
N SER A 455 -19.83 28.22 -21.51
CA SER A 455 -20.71 28.91 -20.55
C SER A 455 -20.50 30.43 -20.48
N ILE A 456 -19.40 30.94 -21.04
CA ILE A 456 -19.03 32.36 -21.08
C ILE A 456 -19.59 33.02 -22.34
N ASP A 457 -19.95 34.30 -22.27
CA ASP A 457 -20.48 35.04 -23.41
C ASP A 457 -19.48 35.15 -24.58
N ASP A 458 -20.00 35.17 -25.81
CA ASP A 458 -19.21 35.16 -27.04
C ASP A 458 -18.22 36.33 -27.13
N SER A 459 -18.56 37.49 -26.56
CA SER A 459 -17.71 38.69 -26.62
C SER A 459 -16.48 38.56 -25.71
N THR A 460 -16.66 37.98 -24.52
CA THR A 460 -15.57 37.65 -23.59
C THR A 460 -14.70 36.53 -24.13
N ARG A 461 -15.28 35.49 -24.75
CA ARG A 461 -14.49 34.43 -25.41
C ARG A 461 -13.64 34.97 -26.56
N GLU A 462 -14.18 35.83 -27.41
CA GLU A 462 -13.43 36.45 -28.51
C GLU A 462 -12.30 37.36 -27.98
N PHE A 463 -12.56 38.09 -26.90
CA PHE A 463 -11.55 38.89 -26.20
C PHE A 463 -10.41 38.02 -25.65
N CYS A 464 -10.72 36.96 -24.89
CA CYS A 464 -9.73 36.01 -24.36
C CYS A 464 -8.96 35.30 -25.49
N THR A 465 -9.61 34.95 -26.60
CA THR A 465 -8.96 34.33 -27.76
C THR A 465 -7.91 35.24 -28.39
N LYS A 466 -8.25 36.52 -28.62
CA LYS A 466 -7.32 37.51 -29.17
C LYS A 466 -6.15 37.77 -28.22
N TRP A 467 -6.42 37.86 -26.92
CA TRP A 467 -5.40 38.08 -25.91
C TRP A 467 -4.48 36.86 -25.74
N HIS A 468 -5.02 35.65 -25.76
CA HIS A 468 -4.23 34.42 -25.77
C HIS A 468 -3.29 34.35 -26.99
N ALA A 469 -3.77 34.71 -28.18
CA ALA A 469 -2.96 34.77 -29.40
C ALA A 469 -1.82 35.80 -29.29
N GLU A 470 -2.07 36.96 -28.67
CA GLU A 470 -1.04 37.96 -28.38
C GLU A 470 0.04 37.41 -27.44
N CYS A 471 -0.38 36.72 -26.38
CA CYS A 471 0.51 36.16 -25.37
C CYS A 471 1.32 34.96 -25.88
N THR A 472 0.82 34.21 -26.87
CA THR A 472 1.48 33.00 -27.42
C THR A 472 2.26 33.24 -28.71
N ASN A 473 2.22 34.46 -29.27
CA ASN A 473 2.89 34.79 -30.53
C ASN A 473 4.42 34.66 -30.46
N GLN A 474 4.96 33.61 -31.08
CA GLN A 474 6.39 33.30 -31.06
C GLN A 474 7.27 34.35 -31.75
N ALA A 475 6.71 35.22 -32.59
CA ALA A 475 7.45 36.34 -33.20
C ALA A 475 7.78 37.47 -32.19
N THR A 476 7.09 37.49 -31.06
CA THR A 476 7.25 38.51 -30.01
C THR A 476 8.27 38.06 -28.96
N LYS A 477 9.09 38.99 -28.48
CA LYS A 477 10.07 38.70 -27.41
C LYS A 477 9.37 38.15 -26.18
N GLN A 478 10.00 37.17 -25.51
CA GLN A 478 9.41 36.49 -24.36
C GLN A 478 9.05 37.45 -23.21
N SER A 479 9.86 38.49 -22.97
CA SER A 479 9.56 39.51 -21.96
C SER A 479 8.30 40.31 -22.27
N GLN A 480 8.07 40.63 -23.54
CA GLN A 480 6.87 41.35 -23.98
C GLN A 480 5.61 40.48 -23.90
N ARG A 481 5.72 39.19 -24.25
CA ARG A 481 4.63 38.22 -24.05
C ARG A 481 4.23 38.09 -22.58
N ARG A 482 5.21 38.03 -21.68
CA ARG A 482 4.98 37.99 -20.22
C ARG A 482 4.31 39.28 -19.72
N GLN A 483 4.75 40.43 -20.22
CA GLN A 483 4.13 41.71 -19.86
C GLN A 483 2.69 41.80 -20.35
N ALA A 484 2.41 41.35 -21.58
CA ALA A 484 1.07 41.33 -22.15
C ALA A 484 0.13 40.38 -21.40
N ALA A 485 0.62 39.23 -20.91
CA ALA A 485 -0.17 38.30 -20.10
C ALA A 485 -0.49 38.85 -18.70
N ASN A 486 0.38 39.69 -18.15
CA ASN A 486 0.25 40.27 -16.81
C ASN A 486 -0.38 41.68 -16.81
N ASP A 487 -1.22 41.99 -17.80
CA ASP A 487 -1.87 43.29 -17.96
C ASP A 487 -3.06 43.45 -16.97
N PRO A 488 -2.94 44.28 -15.93
CA PRO A 488 -3.95 44.40 -14.89
C PRO A 488 -5.28 44.97 -15.40
N ASP A 489 -5.24 45.85 -16.40
CA ASP A 489 -6.43 46.50 -16.93
C ASP A 489 -7.25 45.52 -17.78
N LYS A 490 -6.59 44.60 -18.48
CA LYS A 490 -7.26 43.52 -19.20
C LYS A 490 -7.81 42.46 -18.24
N TRP A 491 -7.10 42.12 -17.16
CA TRP A 491 -7.63 41.22 -16.13
C TRP A 491 -8.82 41.84 -15.39
N GLY A 492 -8.78 43.15 -15.13
CA GLY A 492 -9.90 43.88 -14.51
C GLY A 492 -11.17 43.96 -15.36
N GLN A 493 -11.08 43.71 -16.67
CA GLN A 493 -12.26 43.62 -17.55
C GLN A 493 -12.94 42.24 -17.48
N LEU A 494 -12.28 41.23 -16.91
CA LEU A 494 -12.79 39.86 -16.76
C LEU A 494 -13.35 39.57 -15.36
N ALA A 495 -13.13 40.48 -14.40
CA ALA A 495 -13.60 40.40 -13.01
C ALA A 495 -14.89 41.21 -12.83
#